data_AF-A0A4V1UTG6-F1
#
_entry.id   AF-A0A4V1UTG6-F1
#
_cell.length_a   1.000
_cell.length_b   1.000
_cell.length_c   1.000
_cell.angle_alpha   90.00
_cell.angle_beta   90.00
_cell.angle_gamma   90.00
#
_symmetry.space_group_name_H-M   'P 1'
#
loop_
_entity.id
_entity.type
_entity.pdbx_description
1 polymer ?
#
loop_
_entity_poly.entity_id
_entity_poly.type
_entity_poly.pdbx_seq_one_letter_code
_entity_poly.pdbx_strand_id
1 'polypeptide(L)'
;MDGEDKTAEQTKPVANDSLISFSAFAGSQSCAGCHKNVYDSHLKTAHFQTSAIASDSTIKGSFKPGKNSYAFSPAVHVDMEKRDSGHYQVSYTDGAESRVRRMDIVVGSGVMGQSSLSWQNNHLFQMPITYFTAANQWSNSPGFPNRIVFNRVITSRCLECHVTFAETISPFNKEPEEYDKKKFIYGVDCEKCHGAAAEHVRFQTSHPEDTVGKFIIICFLNVRCFTFFFISAALTLFCILRCQAPGRRPESGQAMSRIGLIL
;
A
#
# COMPACT_ATOMS: atom_id res chain seq x y z
N MET A 1 28.53 -57.78 -23.02
CA MET A 1 27.09 -57.48 -23.07
C MET A 1 26.54 -57.74 -21.68
N ASP A 2 26.20 -56.78 -20.83
CA ASP A 2 26.04 -55.33 -20.94
C ASP A 2 26.26 -54.78 -19.52
N GLY A 3 27.12 -53.76 -19.39
CA GLY A 3 27.33 -53.04 -18.14
C GLY A 3 26.49 -51.78 -18.13
N GLU A 4 25.49 -51.72 -17.25
CA GLU A 4 24.70 -50.52 -16.98
C GLU A 4 25.40 -49.69 -15.90
N ASP A 5 26.17 -48.69 -16.34
CA ASP A 5 26.64 -47.60 -15.49
C ASP A 5 25.51 -46.56 -15.35
N LYS A 6 24.80 -46.61 -14.21
CA LYS A 6 23.84 -45.58 -13.82
C LYS A 6 24.62 -44.39 -13.27
N THR A 7 24.93 -43.45 -14.16
CA THR A 7 25.42 -42.13 -13.77
C THR A 7 24.36 -41.42 -12.94
N ALA A 8 24.63 -41.30 -11.65
CA ALA A 8 23.85 -40.49 -10.73
C ALA A 8 23.99 -39.03 -11.15
N GLU A 9 22.93 -38.47 -11.71
CA GLU A 9 22.80 -37.04 -11.96
C GLU A 9 22.81 -36.32 -10.61
N GLN A 10 23.96 -35.75 -10.27
CA GLN A 10 24.13 -34.87 -9.13
C GLN A 10 23.32 -33.60 -9.38
N THR A 11 22.10 -33.56 -8.84
CA THR A 11 21.32 -32.33 -8.74
C THR A 11 22.11 -31.34 -7.90
N LYS A 12 22.65 -30.30 -8.56
CA LYS A 12 23.28 -29.17 -7.89
C LYS A 12 22.28 -28.58 -6.89
N PRO A 13 22.71 -28.26 -5.66
CA PRO A 13 21.83 -27.56 -4.74
C PRO A 13 21.52 -26.20 -5.34
N VAL A 14 20.23 -25.91 -5.54
CA VAL A 14 19.75 -24.59 -5.90
C VAL A 14 20.26 -23.66 -4.81
N ALA A 15 21.16 -22.75 -5.19
CA ALA A 15 21.75 -21.79 -4.29
C ALA A 15 20.63 -21.02 -3.58
N ASN A 16 20.73 -21.04 -2.25
CA ASN A 16 19.97 -20.27 -1.29
C ASN A 16 19.61 -18.88 -1.86
N ASP A 17 18.31 -18.66 -2.09
CA ASP A 17 17.75 -17.35 -2.41
C ASP A 17 18.28 -16.37 -1.37
N SER A 18 19.17 -15.45 -1.78
CA SER A 18 19.81 -14.53 -0.84
C SER A 18 18.74 -13.63 -0.28
N LEU A 19 18.23 -13.99 0.91
CA LEU A 19 17.26 -13.19 1.65
C LEU A 19 17.77 -11.76 1.73
N ILE A 20 17.06 -10.85 1.06
CA ILE A 20 17.40 -9.43 1.06
C ILE A 20 17.37 -8.95 2.52
N SER A 21 18.52 -8.51 3.03
CA SER A 21 18.64 -8.05 4.41
C SER A 21 18.27 -6.57 4.53
N PHE A 22 17.89 -6.14 5.74
CA PHE A 22 17.50 -4.76 6.01
C PHE A 22 18.56 -3.72 5.58
N SER A 23 19.85 -4.04 5.66
CA SER A 23 20.94 -3.14 5.28
C SER A 23 21.06 -2.90 3.77
N ALA A 24 20.36 -3.68 2.94
CA ALA A 24 20.29 -3.43 1.50
C ALA A 24 19.37 -2.25 1.16
N PHE A 25 18.51 -1.84 2.10
CA PHE A 25 17.61 -0.70 1.94
C PHE A 25 18.29 0.61 2.35
N ALA A 26 18.11 1.66 1.55
CA ALA A 26 18.62 3.00 1.83
C ALA A 26 17.68 3.83 2.69
N GLY A 27 16.38 3.49 2.70
CA GLY A 27 15.31 4.30 3.24
C GLY A 27 14.98 5.48 2.32
N SER A 28 13.69 5.78 2.16
CA SER A 28 13.23 6.76 1.16
C SER A 28 13.70 8.20 1.37
N GLN A 29 14.05 8.56 2.61
CA GLN A 29 14.64 9.86 2.89
C GLN A 29 15.92 10.11 2.08
N SER A 30 16.68 9.07 1.77
CA SER A 30 17.88 9.16 0.93
C SER A 30 17.56 9.58 -0.52
N CYS A 31 16.35 9.27 -1.01
CA CYS A 31 15.92 9.61 -2.36
C CYS A 31 15.63 11.11 -2.52
N ALA A 32 15.30 11.81 -1.43
CA ALA A 32 14.89 13.21 -1.45
C ALA A 32 15.98 14.16 -1.96
N GLY A 33 17.26 13.81 -1.79
CA GLY A 33 18.39 14.64 -2.22
C GLY A 33 18.45 14.82 -3.74
N CYS A 34 18.19 13.75 -4.50
CA CYS A 34 18.22 13.77 -5.97
C CYS A 34 16.82 13.85 -6.60
N HIS A 35 15.79 13.34 -5.91
CA HIS A 35 14.42 13.21 -6.43
C HIS A 35 13.38 13.95 -5.60
N LYS A 36 13.70 15.17 -5.15
CA LYS A 36 12.88 15.94 -4.20
C LYS A 36 11.39 16.02 -4.56
N ASN A 37 11.05 16.39 -5.80
CA ASN A 37 9.65 16.57 -6.21
C ASN A 37 8.87 15.23 -6.21
N VAL A 38 9.53 14.16 -6.64
CA VAL A 38 8.93 12.81 -6.62
C VAL A 38 8.73 12.37 -5.19
N TYR A 39 9.74 12.55 -4.33
CA TYR A 39 9.67 12.23 -2.91
C TYR A 39 8.52 12.99 -2.22
N ASP A 40 8.48 14.32 -2.33
CA ASP A 40 7.45 15.16 -1.71
C ASP A 40 6.03 14.81 -2.15
N SER A 41 5.85 14.42 -3.42
CA SER A 41 4.55 13.96 -3.92
C SER A 41 4.20 12.55 -3.45
N HIS A 42 5.18 11.64 -3.39
CA HIS A 42 5.01 10.25 -2.95
C HIS A 42 4.51 10.16 -1.50
N LEU A 43 5.04 11.01 -0.59
CA LEU A 43 4.59 11.07 0.82
C LEU A 43 3.08 11.33 0.99
N LYS A 44 2.45 11.95 -0.02
CA LYS A 44 1.02 12.28 0.00
C LYS A 44 0.14 11.16 -0.56
N THR A 45 0.75 10.12 -1.13
CA THR A 45 0.02 9.03 -1.78
C THR A 45 -0.53 8.03 -0.76
N ALA A 46 -1.57 7.31 -1.17
CA ALA A 46 -2.11 6.20 -0.39
C ALA A 46 -1.10 5.06 -0.20
N HIS A 47 -0.17 4.88 -1.14
CA HIS A 47 0.90 3.88 -1.00
C HIS A 47 1.79 4.19 0.21
N PHE A 48 2.34 5.40 0.29
CA PHE A 48 3.17 5.79 1.41
C PHE A 48 2.39 5.74 2.74
N GLN A 49 1.14 6.19 2.73
CA GLN A 49 0.30 6.24 3.94
C GLN A 49 -0.30 4.90 4.36
N THR A 50 -0.05 3.81 3.62
CA THR A 50 -0.70 2.51 3.86
C THR A 50 -0.29 1.87 5.18
N SER A 51 0.88 2.22 5.74
CA SER A 51 1.20 1.87 7.11
C SER A 51 2.14 2.88 7.75
N ALA A 52 2.06 3.00 9.08
CA ALA A 52 2.94 3.83 9.89
C ALA A 52 2.90 3.39 11.36
N ILE A 53 3.87 3.85 12.15
CA ILE A 53 3.76 3.77 13.61
C ILE A 53 2.52 4.56 14.05
N ALA A 54 1.73 3.97 14.95
CA ALA A 54 0.52 4.58 15.46
C ALA A 54 0.85 5.78 16.39
N SER A 55 0.31 6.95 16.06
CA SER A 55 0.48 8.18 16.81
C SER A 55 -0.72 9.12 16.57
N ASP A 56 -0.75 10.25 17.26
CA ASP A 56 -1.76 11.30 17.05
C ASP A 56 -1.82 11.79 15.60
N SER A 57 -0.70 11.75 14.87
CA SER A 57 -0.62 12.24 13.50
C SER A 57 -0.94 11.18 12.44
N THR A 58 -0.93 9.89 12.79
CA THR A 58 -1.11 8.79 11.83
C THR A 58 -2.45 8.07 12.00
N ILE A 59 -3.01 8.07 13.21
CA ILE A 59 -4.33 7.50 13.47
C ILE A 59 -5.41 8.47 12.95
N LYS A 60 -6.28 7.97 12.09
CA LYS A 60 -7.35 8.75 11.45
C LYS A 60 -8.62 8.86 12.29
N GLY A 61 -8.87 7.88 13.17
CA GLY A 61 -10.10 7.80 13.95
C GLY A 61 -10.09 8.66 15.21
N SER A 62 -11.29 9.03 15.66
CA SER A 62 -11.48 9.92 16.82
C SER A 62 -11.40 9.18 18.15
N PHE A 63 -10.71 9.78 19.12
CA PHE A 63 -10.66 9.34 20.53
C PHE A 63 -11.56 10.19 21.45
N LYS A 64 -12.35 11.12 20.88
CA LYS A 64 -13.28 11.95 21.66
C LYS A 64 -14.45 11.12 22.20
N PRO A 65 -14.89 11.36 23.45
CA PRO A 65 -16.08 10.72 24.02
C PRO A 65 -17.29 10.75 23.07
N GLY A 66 -17.97 9.62 22.93
CA GLY A 66 -19.13 9.47 22.04
C GLY A 66 -18.78 9.22 20.56
N LYS A 67 -17.51 9.28 20.19
CA LYS A 67 -17.01 8.91 18.84
C LYS A 67 -15.88 7.88 18.88
N ASN A 68 -15.63 7.32 20.05
CA ASN A 68 -14.48 6.48 20.36
C ASN A 68 -14.91 5.11 20.88
N SER A 69 -16.09 4.61 20.53
CA SER A 69 -16.60 3.33 21.00
C SER A 69 -17.24 2.53 19.88
N TYR A 70 -17.17 1.21 19.98
CA TYR A 70 -17.95 0.27 19.19
C TYR A 70 -18.54 -0.82 20.09
N ALA A 71 -19.86 -0.93 20.11
CA ALA A 71 -20.59 -1.91 20.91
C ALA A 71 -20.92 -3.18 20.11
N PHE A 72 -20.59 -4.34 20.67
CA PHE A 72 -21.01 -5.65 20.14
C PHE A 72 -22.35 -6.08 20.75
N SER A 73 -22.60 -5.67 22.00
CA SER A 73 -23.86 -5.83 22.73
C SER A 73 -23.99 -4.73 23.79
N PRO A 74 -25.13 -4.60 24.49
CA PRO A 74 -25.26 -3.62 25.58
C PRO A 74 -24.22 -3.79 26.70
N ALA A 75 -23.76 -5.02 26.94
CA ALA A 75 -22.79 -5.34 27.97
C ALA A 75 -21.33 -5.33 27.48
N VAL A 76 -21.11 -5.49 26.17
CA VAL A 76 -19.78 -5.74 25.58
C VAL A 76 -19.46 -4.71 24.50
N HIS A 77 -18.40 -3.93 24.72
CA HIS A 77 -17.94 -2.92 23.78
C HIS A 77 -16.42 -2.76 23.81
N VAL A 78 -15.89 -2.06 22.83
CA VAL A 78 -14.47 -1.66 22.75
C VAL A 78 -14.39 -0.15 22.62
N ASP A 79 -13.65 0.46 23.52
CA ASP A 79 -13.32 1.88 23.48
C ASP A 79 -11.93 2.12 22.93
N MET A 80 -11.81 3.19 22.17
CA MET A 80 -10.57 3.77 21.70
C MET A 80 -10.14 4.80 22.72
N GLU A 81 -9.06 4.50 23.43
CA GLU A 81 -8.55 5.32 24.52
C GLU A 81 -7.15 5.83 24.23
N LYS A 82 -6.91 7.08 24.64
CA LYS A 82 -5.57 7.65 24.73
C LYS A 82 -5.14 7.62 26.20
N ARG A 83 -4.04 6.93 26.48
CA ARG A 83 -3.38 6.87 27.80
C ARG A 83 -1.99 7.48 27.66
N ASP A 84 -1.30 7.75 28.77
CA ASP A 84 0.02 8.43 28.75
C ASP A 84 1.06 7.72 27.85
N SER A 85 0.96 6.40 27.74
CA SER A 85 1.88 5.54 26.97
C SER A 85 1.46 5.30 25.50
N GLY A 86 0.32 5.84 25.06
CA GLY A 86 -0.11 5.81 23.66
C GLY A 86 -1.61 5.61 23.44
N HIS A 87 -1.95 4.97 22.32
CA HIS A 87 -3.32 4.72 21.90
C HIS A 87 -3.68 3.26 22.09
N TYR A 88 -4.92 2.99 22.50
CA TYR A 88 -5.37 1.69 22.94
C TYR A 88 -6.75 1.36 22.38
N GLN A 89 -6.99 0.07 22.14
CA GLN A 89 -8.34 -0.48 22.16
C GLN A 89 -8.53 -1.22 23.48
N VAL A 90 -9.60 -0.89 24.17
CA VAL A 90 -9.91 -1.37 25.51
C VAL A 90 -11.28 -2.02 25.49
N SER A 91 -11.34 -3.31 25.78
CA SER A 91 -12.61 -4.03 25.85
C SER A 91 -13.22 -3.93 27.23
N TYR A 92 -14.53 -3.71 27.26
CA TYR A 92 -15.34 -3.69 28.46
C TYR A 92 -16.40 -4.79 28.39
N THR A 93 -16.62 -5.44 29.53
CA THR A 93 -17.70 -6.41 29.75
C THR A 93 -18.39 -6.04 31.05
N ASP A 94 -19.69 -5.78 31.01
CA ASP A 94 -20.51 -5.37 32.17
C ASP A 94 -19.90 -4.16 32.93
N GLY A 95 -19.35 -3.21 32.17
CA GLY A 95 -18.71 -2.01 32.70
C GLY A 95 -17.29 -2.21 33.27
N ALA A 96 -16.81 -3.46 33.36
CA ALA A 96 -15.45 -3.76 33.80
C ALA A 96 -14.48 -3.86 32.61
N GLU A 97 -13.31 -3.24 32.74
CA GLU A 97 -12.21 -3.41 31.78
C GLU A 97 -11.77 -4.88 31.76
N SER A 98 -11.71 -5.48 30.58
CA SER A 98 -11.36 -6.89 30.41
C SER A 98 -10.05 -7.12 29.67
N ARG A 99 -9.76 -6.36 28.60
CA ARG A 99 -8.50 -6.46 27.85
C ARG A 99 -8.10 -5.11 27.30
N VAL A 100 -6.80 -4.83 27.40
CA VAL A 100 -6.18 -3.63 26.83
C VAL A 100 -5.13 -4.07 25.82
N ARG A 101 -5.14 -3.44 24.64
CA ARG A 101 -4.10 -3.64 23.63
C ARG A 101 -3.71 -2.31 23.01
N ARG A 102 -2.40 -2.06 22.97
CA ARG A 102 -1.84 -0.85 22.37
C ARG A 102 -1.96 -0.94 20.86
N MET A 103 -2.34 0.16 20.23
CA MET A 103 -2.20 0.36 18.80
C MET A 103 -0.75 0.74 18.56
N ASP A 104 0.03 -0.16 17.94
CA ASP A 104 1.45 0.08 17.68
C ASP A 104 1.70 0.50 16.23
N ILE A 105 0.94 -0.07 15.30
CA ILE A 105 1.04 0.21 13.86
C ILE A 105 -0.36 0.47 13.31
N VAL A 106 -0.52 1.46 12.44
CA VAL A 106 -1.72 1.61 11.62
C VAL A 106 -1.50 1.00 10.25
N VAL A 107 -2.53 0.33 9.72
CA VAL A 107 -2.51 -0.30 8.39
C VAL A 107 -3.78 0.06 7.62
N GLY A 108 -3.62 0.43 6.36
CA GLY A 108 -4.62 1.08 5.53
C GLY A 108 -4.37 2.59 5.46
N SER A 109 -4.39 3.13 4.25
CA SER A 109 -4.13 4.56 3.97
C SER A 109 -5.16 5.51 4.54
N GLY A 110 -6.28 5.00 5.07
CA GLY A 110 -7.43 5.79 5.46
C GLY A 110 -8.26 6.30 4.29
N VAL A 111 -8.03 5.83 3.05
CA VAL A 111 -8.95 6.11 1.93
C VAL A 111 -10.29 5.42 2.18
N MET A 112 -10.28 4.13 2.52
CA MET A 112 -11.48 3.36 2.86
C MET A 112 -11.61 3.18 4.37
N GLY A 113 -10.52 2.74 5.00
CA GLY A 113 -10.42 2.55 6.43
C GLY A 113 -8.97 2.35 6.87
N GLN A 114 -8.79 2.28 8.18
CA GLN A 114 -7.50 2.11 8.84
C GLN A 114 -7.68 1.17 10.03
N SER A 115 -7.09 -0.01 9.93
CA SER A 115 -6.96 -0.95 11.03
C SER A 115 -5.72 -0.63 11.85
N SER A 116 -5.64 -1.24 13.03
CA SER A 116 -4.46 -1.13 13.89
C SER A 116 -3.89 -2.52 14.14
N LEU A 117 -2.57 -2.61 14.30
CA LEU A 117 -1.88 -3.81 14.74
C LEU A 117 -1.27 -3.56 16.11
N SER A 118 -1.18 -4.62 16.91
CA SER A 118 -0.54 -4.61 18.22
C SER A 118 0.59 -5.64 18.26
N TRP A 119 1.73 -5.23 18.81
CA TRP A 119 2.83 -6.14 19.10
C TRP A 119 2.52 -6.94 20.38
N GLN A 120 2.66 -8.26 20.30
CA GLN A 120 2.70 -9.14 21.47
C GLN A 120 3.99 -9.96 21.36
N ASN A 121 4.99 -9.61 22.18
CA ASN A 121 6.38 -10.02 21.96
C ASN A 121 6.82 -9.64 20.53
N ASN A 122 7.31 -10.59 19.73
CA ASN A 122 7.74 -10.38 18.34
C ASN A 122 6.64 -10.72 17.31
N HIS A 123 5.41 -10.94 17.75
CA HIS A 123 4.29 -11.26 16.87
C HIS A 123 3.40 -10.04 16.66
N LEU A 124 2.81 -9.94 15.47
CA LEU A 124 1.82 -8.92 15.13
C LEU A 124 0.42 -9.51 15.10
N PHE A 125 -0.52 -8.76 15.66
CA PHE A 125 -1.93 -9.13 15.67
C PHE A 125 -2.79 -7.97 15.20
N GLN A 126 -3.78 -8.27 14.34
CA GLN A 126 -4.79 -7.30 13.94
C GLN A 126 -5.77 -7.05 15.09
N MET A 127 -6.08 -5.77 15.30
CA MET A 127 -7.00 -5.32 16.33
C MET A 127 -8.47 -5.46 15.89
N PRO A 128 -9.41 -5.71 16.82
CA PRO A 128 -10.80 -6.02 16.50
C PRO A 128 -11.58 -4.84 15.91
N ILE A 129 -11.16 -3.60 16.16
CA ILE A 129 -11.85 -2.41 15.66
C ILE A 129 -11.02 -1.70 14.60
N THR A 130 -11.69 -1.30 13.51
CA THR A 130 -11.14 -0.53 12.38
C THR A 130 -11.88 0.78 12.25
N TYR A 131 -11.16 1.86 11.92
CA TYR A 131 -11.77 3.12 11.56
C TYR A 131 -12.18 3.10 10.08
N PHE A 132 -13.41 3.49 9.77
CA PHE A 132 -13.90 3.62 8.39
C PHE A 132 -14.13 5.08 8.04
N THR A 133 -13.42 5.56 7.01
CA THR A 133 -13.34 6.99 6.69
C THR A 133 -14.67 7.54 6.18
N ALA A 134 -15.31 6.84 5.24
CA ALA A 134 -16.58 7.29 4.67
C ALA A 134 -17.71 7.36 5.71
N ALA A 135 -17.72 6.42 6.65
CA ALA A 135 -18.68 6.39 7.75
C ALA A 135 -18.27 7.28 8.94
N ASN A 136 -17.03 7.78 8.95
CA ASN A 136 -16.45 8.60 10.01
C ASN A 136 -16.64 7.99 11.42
N GLN A 137 -16.48 6.66 11.51
CA GLN A 137 -16.74 5.92 12.75
C GLN A 137 -15.86 4.67 12.86
N TRP A 138 -15.77 4.17 14.09
CA TRP A 138 -15.18 2.88 14.40
C TRP A 138 -16.19 1.76 14.17
N SER A 139 -15.72 0.63 13.63
CA SER A 139 -16.56 -0.55 13.44
C SER A 139 -15.73 -1.82 13.55
N ASN A 140 -16.41 -2.97 13.66
CA ASN A 140 -15.77 -4.27 13.69
C ASN A 140 -14.86 -4.45 12.46
N SER A 141 -13.64 -4.92 12.69
CA SER A 141 -12.64 -5.12 11.65
C SER A 141 -13.14 -6.13 10.59
N PRO A 142 -12.84 -5.91 9.30
CA PRO A 142 -13.28 -6.82 8.24
C PRO A 142 -12.87 -8.28 8.47
N GLY A 143 -13.83 -9.19 8.34
CA GLY A 143 -13.62 -10.64 8.53
C GLY A 143 -13.52 -11.09 10.00
N PHE A 144 -13.71 -10.20 10.97
CA PHE A 144 -13.86 -10.61 12.37
C PHE A 144 -15.28 -11.13 12.63
N PRO A 145 -15.43 -12.12 13.53
CA PRO A 145 -16.76 -12.50 14.02
C PRO A 145 -17.41 -11.33 14.77
N ASN A 146 -18.71 -11.41 15.02
CA ASN A 146 -19.42 -10.43 15.86
C ASN A 146 -19.14 -10.65 17.36
N ARG A 147 -17.85 -10.62 17.74
CA ARG A 147 -17.33 -10.68 19.12
C ARG A 147 -15.91 -10.12 19.14
N ILE A 148 -15.45 -9.71 20.32
CA ILE A 148 -14.10 -9.16 20.52
C ILE A 148 -13.04 -10.27 20.36
N VAL A 149 -12.07 -10.06 19.46
CA VAL A 149 -10.96 -10.98 19.20
C VAL A 149 -9.66 -10.18 19.07
N PHE A 150 -8.63 -10.52 19.85
CA PHE A 150 -7.32 -9.82 19.84
C PHE A 150 -6.16 -10.73 19.40
N ASN A 151 -6.45 -11.91 18.83
CA ASN A 151 -5.46 -12.92 18.48
C ASN A 151 -5.46 -13.28 16.98
N ARG A 152 -5.97 -12.41 16.10
CA ARG A 152 -5.84 -12.60 14.65
C ARG A 152 -4.40 -12.25 14.23
N VAL A 153 -3.61 -13.27 13.93
CA VAL A 153 -2.20 -13.15 13.55
C VAL A 153 -2.05 -12.39 12.22
N ILE A 154 -0.99 -11.57 12.14
CA ILE A 154 -0.50 -10.96 10.90
C ILE A 154 0.75 -11.72 10.45
N THR A 155 0.66 -12.35 9.28
CA THR A 155 1.77 -13.07 8.64
C THR A 155 2.45 -12.19 7.58
N SER A 156 3.61 -12.64 7.11
CA SER A 156 4.35 -12.06 6.00
C SER A 156 3.44 -11.74 4.81
N ARG A 157 2.45 -12.59 4.53
CA ARG A 157 1.47 -12.41 3.44
C ARG A 157 0.69 -11.09 3.51
N CYS A 158 0.39 -10.60 4.72
CA CYS A 158 -0.24 -9.30 4.88
C CYS A 158 0.79 -8.17 4.71
N LEU A 159 1.98 -8.35 5.26
CA LEU A 159 3.04 -7.35 5.23
C LEU A 159 3.60 -7.16 3.82
N GLU A 160 3.59 -8.19 2.98
CA GLU A 160 3.96 -8.15 1.56
C GLU A 160 3.32 -6.99 0.80
N CYS A 161 2.10 -6.56 1.15
CA CYS A 161 1.41 -5.47 0.47
C CYS A 161 1.33 -4.18 1.29
N HIS A 162 1.51 -4.26 2.60
CA HIS A 162 1.26 -3.14 3.50
C HIS A 162 2.52 -2.48 4.03
N VAL A 163 3.68 -3.05 3.78
CA VAL A 163 4.98 -2.51 4.20
C VAL A 163 5.99 -2.68 3.08
N THR A 164 7.07 -1.91 3.15
CA THR A 164 8.18 -2.02 2.20
C THR A 164 9.03 -3.22 2.55
N PHE A 165 9.33 -3.37 3.84
CA PHE A 165 10.14 -4.47 4.35
C PHE A 165 9.80 -4.79 5.82
N ALA A 166 9.84 -6.07 6.18
CA ALA A 166 9.79 -6.56 7.55
C ALA A 166 10.72 -7.78 7.67
N GLU A 167 11.69 -7.74 8.59
CA GLU A 167 12.55 -8.90 8.81
C GLU A 167 11.85 -9.97 9.65
N THR A 168 11.57 -11.12 9.05
CA THR A 168 11.10 -12.32 9.76
C THR A 168 12.29 -13.04 10.40
N ILE A 169 12.23 -13.23 11.73
CA ILE A 169 13.29 -13.87 12.53
C ILE A 169 12.94 -15.30 12.95
N SER A 170 11.68 -15.71 12.76
CA SER A 170 11.26 -17.09 12.94
C SER A 170 11.69 -18.00 11.78
N PRO A 171 11.86 -19.32 12.02
CA PRO A 171 12.03 -20.29 10.94
C PRO A 171 10.85 -20.29 9.96
N PHE A 172 11.11 -20.70 8.72
CA PHE A 172 10.07 -20.91 7.71
C PHE A 172 8.97 -21.85 8.23
N ASN A 173 7.70 -21.55 7.91
CA ASN A 173 6.49 -22.25 8.38
C ASN A 173 6.19 -22.19 9.89
N LYS A 174 6.93 -21.39 10.70
CA LYS A 174 6.53 -21.14 12.09
C LYS A 174 5.33 -20.21 12.12
N GLU A 175 4.27 -20.64 12.79
CA GLU A 175 3.06 -19.85 13.01
C GLU A 175 2.77 -19.71 14.52
N PRO A 176 2.57 -18.50 15.06
CA PRO A 176 2.71 -17.21 14.38
C PRO A 176 4.19 -16.86 14.05
N GLU A 177 4.39 -16.18 12.93
CA GLU A 177 5.68 -15.59 12.55
C GLU A 177 6.19 -14.58 13.59
N GLU A 178 7.51 -14.46 13.73
CA GLU A 178 8.17 -13.45 14.55
C GLU A 178 8.94 -12.46 13.67
N TYR A 179 8.89 -11.18 14.03
CA TYR A 179 9.57 -10.11 13.31
C TYR A 179 10.52 -9.30 14.20
N ASP A 180 11.62 -8.82 13.63
CA ASP A 180 12.45 -7.81 14.29
C ASP A 180 11.80 -6.42 14.14
N LYS A 181 11.31 -5.89 15.27
CA LYS A 181 10.66 -4.57 15.34
C LYS A 181 11.54 -3.42 14.87
N LYS A 182 12.87 -3.57 14.92
CA LYS A 182 13.83 -2.53 14.52
C LYS A 182 14.13 -2.54 13.02
N LYS A 183 13.80 -3.63 12.33
CA LYS A 183 14.09 -3.83 10.90
C LYS A 183 12.80 -3.89 10.10
N PHE A 184 12.08 -2.78 10.18
CA PHE A 184 10.76 -2.62 9.63
C PHE A 184 10.70 -1.30 8.86
N ILE A 185 10.26 -1.34 7.60
CA ILE A 185 10.09 -0.16 6.74
C ILE A 185 8.61 -0.05 6.41
N TYR A 186 7.95 0.90 7.05
CA TYR A 186 6.53 1.19 6.87
C TYR A 186 6.23 1.83 5.50
N GLY A 187 4.94 1.89 5.16
CA GLY A 187 4.47 2.36 3.86
C GLY A 187 4.79 1.40 2.72
N VAL A 188 4.14 1.59 1.58
CA VAL A 188 4.65 1.11 0.29
C VAL A 188 5.49 2.25 -0.27
N ASP A 189 6.77 2.21 0.09
CA ASP A 189 7.75 3.26 -0.16
C ASP A 189 8.50 3.02 -1.48
N CYS A 190 9.43 3.90 -1.83
CA CYS A 190 10.18 3.86 -3.10
C CYS A 190 10.75 2.47 -3.40
N GLU A 191 11.40 1.88 -2.40
CA GLU A 191 12.13 0.62 -2.51
C GLU A 191 11.21 -0.62 -2.60
N LYS A 192 9.90 -0.45 -2.36
CA LYS A 192 8.91 -1.51 -2.60
C LYS A 192 8.72 -1.78 -4.09
N CYS A 193 8.83 -0.73 -4.91
CA CYS A 193 8.70 -0.82 -6.37
C CYS A 193 10.07 -0.86 -7.08
N HIS A 194 11.07 -0.17 -6.52
CA HIS A 194 12.40 -0.03 -7.12
C HIS A 194 13.45 -1.00 -6.56
N GLY A 195 13.06 -1.87 -5.62
CA GLY A 195 13.97 -2.77 -4.92
C GLY A 195 14.83 -2.05 -3.89
N ALA A 196 15.59 -2.83 -3.13
CA ALA A 196 16.50 -2.32 -2.11
C ALA A 196 17.64 -1.53 -2.78
N ALA A 197 17.79 -0.24 -2.44
CA ALA A 197 18.52 0.73 -3.24
C ALA A 197 19.79 1.28 -2.57
N ALA A 198 20.30 0.66 -1.50
CA ALA A 198 21.50 1.15 -0.81
C ALA A 198 22.72 1.28 -1.74
N GLU A 199 22.89 0.34 -2.67
CA GLU A 199 23.97 0.42 -3.64
C GLU A 199 23.76 1.51 -4.69
N HIS A 200 22.51 1.67 -5.17
CA HIS A 200 22.15 2.77 -6.07
C HIS A 200 22.49 4.13 -5.47
N VAL A 201 22.06 4.37 -4.22
CA VAL A 201 22.30 5.64 -3.52
C VAL A 201 23.81 5.87 -3.35
N ARG A 202 24.57 4.86 -2.91
CA ARG A 202 26.03 4.95 -2.76
C ARG A 202 26.72 5.30 -4.09
N PHE A 203 26.38 4.61 -5.16
CA PHE A 203 26.98 4.83 -6.48
C PHE A 203 26.67 6.24 -7.01
N GLN A 204 25.39 6.66 -7.03
CA GLN A 204 25.01 7.95 -7.60
C GLN A 204 25.49 9.13 -6.76
N THR A 205 25.55 8.98 -5.43
CA THR A 205 26.11 10.04 -4.56
C THR A 205 27.59 10.28 -4.84
N SER A 206 28.34 9.25 -5.23
CA SER A 206 29.77 9.36 -5.59
C SER A 206 30.03 9.74 -7.04
N HIS A 207 29.01 9.67 -7.90
CA HIS A 207 29.10 9.95 -9.34
C HIS A 207 27.94 10.86 -9.79
N PRO A 208 27.84 12.10 -9.29
CA PRO A 208 26.68 12.98 -9.51
C PRO A 208 26.43 13.34 -10.98
N GLU A 209 27.45 13.24 -11.84
CA GLU A 209 27.34 13.48 -13.28
C GLU A 209 26.77 12.27 -14.06
N ASP A 210 26.71 11.08 -13.44
CA ASP A 210 26.15 9.89 -14.07
C ASP A 210 24.62 9.88 -13.94
N THR A 211 23.95 10.27 -15.03
CA THR A 211 22.49 10.33 -15.07
C THR A 211 21.81 8.97 -15.27
N VAL A 212 22.57 7.89 -15.49
CA VAL A 212 22.01 6.55 -15.72
C VAL A 212 21.78 5.87 -14.37
N GLY A 213 20.53 5.55 -14.04
CA GLY A 213 20.19 4.85 -12.80
C GLY A 213 20.75 3.43 -12.74
N LYS A 214 21.88 3.25 -12.03
CA LYS A 214 22.50 1.93 -11.80
C LYS A 214 22.04 1.31 -10.47
N PHE A 215 22.09 -0.02 -10.38
CA PHE A 215 21.78 -0.80 -9.17
C PHE A 215 20.38 -0.57 -8.58
N ILE A 216 19.42 -0.26 -9.46
CA ILE A 216 18.04 -0.02 -9.07
C ILE A 216 17.11 -0.71 -10.06
N ILE A 217 15.98 -1.22 -9.58
CA ILE A 217 14.96 -1.79 -10.45
C ILE A 217 14.24 -0.63 -11.12
N ILE A 218 14.55 -0.44 -12.39
CA ILE A 218 13.78 0.43 -13.27
C ILE A 218 12.77 -0.47 -13.94
N CYS A 219 11.50 -0.37 -13.52
CA CYS A 219 10.41 -0.96 -14.27
C CYS A 219 10.32 -0.21 -15.60
N PHE A 220 11.02 -0.68 -16.62
CA PHE A 220 10.79 -0.24 -17.99
C PHE A 220 9.41 -0.74 -18.41
N LEU A 221 8.36 -0.01 -18.02
CA LEU A 221 7.17 0.10 -18.86
C LEU A 221 7.67 0.70 -20.17
N ASN A 222 7.89 -0.16 -21.15
CA ASN A 222 8.34 0.15 -22.50
C ASN A 222 7.42 1.24 -23.11
N VAL A 223 7.75 2.52 -22.91
CA VAL A 223 7.24 3.61 -23.76
C VAL A 223 8.10 3.67 -25.02
N ARG A 224 8.12 2.55 -25.77
CA ARG A 224 8.55 2.53 -27.17
C ARG A 224 7.29 2.57 -28.04
N CYS A 225 6.55 3.67 -27.95
CA CYS A 225 5.41 3.94 -28.84
C CYS A 225 5.31 5.44 -29.18
N PHE A 226 6.44 6.09 -29.46
CA PHE A 226 6.44 7.52 -29.86
C PHE A 226 7.35 7.86 -31.05
N THR A 227 7.85 6.86 -31.79
CA THR A 227 8.73 7.10 -32.96
C THR A 227 8.20 6.55 -34.29
N PHE A 228 6.87 6.41 -34.45
CA PHE A 228 6.26 5.97 -35.72
C PHE A 228 5.30 6.97 -36.39
N PHE A 229 5.35 8.26 -36.05
CA PHE A 229 4.45 9.27 -36.65
C PHE A 229 5.10 10.32 -37.57
N PHE A 230 6.37 10.15 -37.97
CA PHE A 230 7.06 11.12 -38.84
C PHE A 230 7.78 10.49 -40.03
N ILE A 231 7.18 9.51 -40.71
CA ILE A 231 7.59 9.18 -42.09
C ILE A 231 6.34 8.76 -42.87
N SER A 232 5.79 9.69 -43.65
CA SER A 232 5.09 9.48 -44.94
C SER A 232 3.95 10.50 -45.13
N ALA A 233 4.29 11.66 -45.70
CA ALA A 233 3.35 12.49 -46.48
C ALA A 233 4.14 13.56 -47.26
N ALA A 234 5.13 13.13 -48.03
CA ALA A 234 5.65 13.90 -49.15
C ALA A 234 5.30 13.11 -50.40
N LEU A 235 4.18 13.46 -51.05
CA LEU A 235 3.87 13.29 -52.48
C LEU A 235 2.36 13.48 -52.69
N THR A 236 1.88 14.72 -52.82
CA THR A 236 0.92 15.10 -53.88
C THR A 236 0.79 16.63 -53.93
N LEU A 237 1.56 17.22 -54.82
CA LEU A 237 1.39 18.59 -55.31
C LEU A 237 0.71 18.44 -56.67
N PHE A 238 -0.61 18.68 -56.80
CA PHE A 238 -1.24 19.11 -58.06
C PHE A 238 -2.71 19.51 -57.79
N CYS A 239 -3.13 20.62 -58.43
CA CYS A 239 -4.49 21.20 -58.50
C CYS A 239 -4.92 22.25 -57.45
N ILE A 240 -4.23 23.40 -57.46
CA ILE A 240 -4.72 24.71 -57.95
C ILE A 240 -6.25 24.98 -57.92
N LEU A 241 -6.61 25.99 -57.09
CA LEU A 241 -7.64 27.05 -57.22
C LEU A 241 -9.11 26.72 -57.59
N ARG A 242 -10.05 27.06 -56.69
CA ARG A 242 -10.99 28.21 -56.85
C ARG A 242 -12.08 28.33 -55.75
N CYS A 243 -12.31 29.59 -55.36
CA CYS A 243 -13.59 30.26 -55.02
C CYS A 243 -14.36 30.00 -53.70
N GLN A 244 -14.29 31.01 -52.83
CA GLN A 244 -15.38 31.88 -52.30
C GLN A 244 -16.76 31.27 -51.92
N ALA A 245 -17.08 31.36 -50.61
CA ALA A 245 -18.30 31.78 -49.86
C ALA A 245 -19.70 31.89 -50.55
N PRO A 246 -20.82 32.18 -49.82
CA PRO A 246 -21.40 31.62 -48.59
C PRO A 246 -22.93 31.29 -48.71
N GLY A 247 -23.49 30.57 -47.71
CA GLY A 247 -24.86 30.75 -47.21
C GLY A 247 -26.06 30.04 -47.89
N ARG A 248 -26.81 29.25 -47.10
CA ARG A 248 -28.30 29.22 -46.99
C ARG A 248 -28.76 28.10 -46.03
N ARG A 249 -29.63 28.43 -45.06
CA ARG A 249 -30.62 27.49 -44.45
C ARG A 249 -31.86 27.38 -45.36
N PRO A 250 -32.76 26.40 -45.19
CA PRO A 250 -33.90 26.47 -44.24
C PRO A 250 -34.03 25.20 -43.35
N GLU A 251 -34.57 25.26 -42.12
CA GLU A 251 -35.99 24.98 -41.72
C GLU A 251 -36.54 23.64 -42.24
N SER A 252 -37.30 22.81 -41.53
CA SER A 252 -38.04 22.83 -40.26
C SER A 252 -38.56 21.39 -40.01
N GLY A 253 -39.06 21.07 -38.80
CA GLY A 253 -39.99 19.93 -38.64
C GLY A 253 -39.96 19.18 -37.30
N GLN A 254 -40.68 19.73 -36.31
CA GLN A 254 -41.56 19.06 -35.31
C GLN A 254 -41.04 17.76 -34.63
N ALA A 255 -40.72 17.68 -33.33
CA ALA A 255 -41.50 17.98 -32.12
C ALA A 255 -42.89 17.28 -32.05
N MET A 256 -43.00 16.23 -31.24
CA MET A 256 -44.23 15.88 -30.51
C MET A 256 -43.87 15.21 -29.17
N SER A 257 -44.02 16.00 -28.12
CA SER A 257 -44.30 15.56 -26.75
C SER A 257 -45.83 15.54 -26.58
N ARG A 258 -46.38 14.49 -25.97
CA ARG A 258 -47.68 14.50 -25.26
C ARG A 258 -47.61 13.48 -24.12
N ILE A 259 -47.63 13.96 -22.87
CA ILE A 259 -48.79 14.14 -21.98
C ILE A 259 -49.20 12.81 -21.33
N GLY A 260 -49.08 12.75 -20.00
CA GLY A 260 -49.60 11.66 -19.18
C GLY A 260 -51.11 11.74 -18.96
N LEU A 261 -51.66 10.76 -18.21
CA LEU A 261 -52.54 10.92 -17.03
C LEU A 261 -53.20 9.55 -16.67
N ILE A 262 -53.44 9.35 -15.36
CA ILE A 262 -54.44 8.48 -14.68
C ILE A 262 -54.25 6.94 -14.70
N LEU A 263 -53.71 6.38 -13.61
CA LEU A 263 -54.39 5.56 -12.58
C LEU A 263 -53.36 5.08 -11.54
#